data_AF-A0A3B8XQF0-F1
#
_entry.id   AF-A0A3B8XQF0-F1
#
_cell.length_a   1.000
_cell.length_b   1.000
_cell.length_c   1.000
_cell.angle_alpha   90.00
_cell.angle_beta   90.00
_cell.angle_gamma   90.00
#
_symmetry.space_group_name_H-M   'P 1'
#
loop_
_entity.id
_entity.type
_entity.pdbx_description
1 polymer ?
#
loop_
_entity_poly.entity_id
_entity_poly.type
_entity_poly.pdbx_seq_one_letter_code
_entity_poly.pdbx_strand_id
1 'polypeptide(L)'
;MSTDKKAATGGKCPVMHGGATSSSSGTSNMHWWPNALNLDILHQHDTKTNPLGKDFDYREELKKLDVAALKKDLHALMTDSQDWWPA
;
A
#
# COMPACT_ATOMS: atom_id res chain seq x y z
N MET A 1 26.08 -26.35 -25.22
CA MET A 1 25.93 -26.05 -23.77
C MET A 1 26.28 -24.59 -23.55
N SER A 2 25.29 -23.71 -23.58
CA SER A 2 25.41 -22.37 -23.01
C SER A 2 24.00 -21.81 -22.84
N THR A 3 23.58 -21.63 -21.60
CA THR A 3 22.45 -20.75 -21.27
C THR A 3 22.79 -20.08 -19.94
N ASP A 4 23.38 -18.89 -20.05
CA ASP A 4 23.48 -17.93 -18.97
C ASP A 4 22.09 -17.59 -18.43
N LYS A 5 21.76 -18.07 -17.22
CA LYS A 5 20.60 -17.62 -16.46
C LYS A 5 20.95 -16.28 -15.80
N LYS A 6 20.51 -15.18 -16.40
CA LYS A 6 20.51 -13.86 -15.77
C LYS A 6 19.57 -13.89 -14.56
N ALA A 7 20.13 -14.01 -13.36
CA ALA A 7 19.38 -13.90 -12.12
C ALA A 7 18.88 -12.46 -11.94
N ALA A 8 17.56 -12.27 -11.96
CA ALA A 8 16.94 -11.00 -11.61
C ALA A 8 17.12 -10.74 -10.10
N THR A 9 17.91 -9.71 -9.77
CA THR A 9 18.21 -9.24 -8.41
C THR A 9 17.29 -8.10 -7.97
N GLY A 10 16.05 -8.04 -8.46
CA GLY A 10 15.09 -6.99 -8.10
C GLY A 10 14.08 -7.49 -7.08
N GLY A 11 14.23 -7.14 -5.80
CA GLY A 11 13.12 -7.19 -4.82
C GLY A 11 13.18 -8.27 -3.73
N LYS A 12 14.28 -9.00 -3.54
CA LYS A 12 14.40 -9.94 -2.41
C LYS A 12 14.94 -9.21 -1.17
N CYS A 13 14.17 -9.22 -0.08
CA CYS A 13 14.64 -8.71 1.21
C CYS A 13 15.79 -9.60 1.72
N PRO A 14 17.00 -9.05 1.98
CA PRO A 14 18.18 -9.86 2.34
C PRO A 14 18.14 -10.41 3.76
N VAL A 15 17.22 -9.94 4.61
CA VAL A 15 17.01 -10.42 5.98
C VAL A 15 15.53 -10.74 6.15
N MET A 16 15.22 -12.00 6.42
CA MET A 16 13.85 -12.45 6.66
C MET A 16 13.34 -11.88 7.99
N HIS A 17 12.57 -10.79 7.94
CA HIS A 17 11.80 -10.28 9.07
C HIS A 17 10.36 -10.80 8.96
N GLY A 18 9.95 -11.68 9.88
CA GLY A 18 8.60 -12.24 9.90
C GLY A 18 8.48 -13.47 10.81
N GLY A 19 7.31 -13.67 11.42
CA GLY A 19 7.00 -14.90 12.16
C GLY A 19 6.65 -16.05 11.20
N ALA A 20 6.56 -17.30 11.70
CA ALA A 20 6.24 -18.47 10.87
C ALA A 20 4.89 -18.42 10.11
N THR A 21 4.07 -17.39 10.36
CA THR A 21 2.76 -17.13 9.73
C THR A 21 2.80 -16.06 8.64
N SER A 22 3.94 -15.39 8.39
CA SER A 22 4.01 -14.39 7.31
C SER A 22 4.12 -15.05 5.94
N SER A 23 3.09 -14.90 5.12
CA SER A 23 3.00 -15.40 3.74
C SER A 23 4.07 -14.84 2.79
N SER A 24 4.83 -13.82 3.23
CA SER A 24 5.97 -13.24 2.52
C SER A 24 7.26 -14.04 2.68
N SER A 25 7.33 -14.97 3.65
CA SER A 25 8.54 -15.73 4.00
C SER A 25 8.67 -17.05 3.23
N GLY A 26 7.65 -17.44 2.46
CA GLY A 26 7.60 -18.68 1.67
C GLY A 26 7.57 -18.44 0.16
N THR A 27 7.99 -19.44 -0.61
CA THR A 27 7.88 -19.41 -2.07
C THR A 27 6.41 -19.38 -2.48
N SER A 28 5.94 -18.27 -3.05
CA SER A 28 4.55 -18.14 -3.52
C SER A 28 4.29 -19.00 -4.76
N ASN A 29 3.01 -19.32 -5.04
CA ASN A 29 2.63 -20.08 -6.23
C ASN A 29 3.13 -19.41 -7.53
N MET A 30 3.16 -18.09 -7.58
CA MET A 30 3.66 -17.33 -8.74
C MET A 30 5.17 -17.46 -8.94
N HIS A 31 5.93 -17.85 -7.92
CA HIS A 31 7.35 -18.17 -8.10
C HIS A 31 7.54 -19.51 -8.84
N TRP A 32 6.64 -20.48 -8.66
CA TRP A 32 6.68 -21.76 -9.36
C TRP A 32 6.10 -21.68 -10.77
N TRP A 33 5.02 -20.90 -10.95
CA TRP A 33 4.35 -20.72 -12.24
C TRP A 33 4.26 -19.24 -12.61
N PRO A 34 5.35 -18.62 -13.09
CA PRO A 34 5.40 -17.18 -13.34
C PRO A 34 4.46 -16.69 -14.46
N ASN A 35 4.00 -17.58 -15.33
CA ASN A 35 3.07 -17.27 -16.43
C ASN A 35 1.62 -17.72 -16.13
N ALA A 36 1.31 -18.15 -14.91
CA ALA A 36 -0.07 -18.46 -14.52
C ALA A 36 -0.92 -17.20 -14.48
N LEU A 37 -2.22 -17.33 -14.79
CA LEU A 37 -3.15 -16.22 -14.75
C LEU A 37 -3.26 -15.67 -13.31
N ASN A 38 -2.96 -14.39 -13.14
CA ASN A 38 -3.05 -13.71 -11.86
C ASN A 38 -4.49 -13.23 -11.60
N LEU A 39 -5.15 -13.79 -10.59
CA LEU A 39 -6.49 -13.41 -10.17
C LEU A 39 -6.50 -12.44 -8.98
N ASP A 40 -5.34 -12.12 -8.41
CA ASP A 40 -5.22 -11.25 -7.24
C ASP A 40 -5.79 -9.84 -7.51
N ILE A 41 -5.79 -9.41 -8.78
CA ILE A 41 -6.39 -8.13 -9.18
C ILE A 41 -7.89 -8.07 -8.92
N LEU A 42 -8.60 -9.19 -8.98
CA LEU A 42 -10.05 -9.24 -8.90
C LEU A 42 -10.57 -9.04 -7.47
N HIS A 43 -9.71 -9.16 -6.47
CA HIS A 43 -10.05 -8.91 -5.07
C HIS A 43 -9.31 -7.70 -4.46
N GLN A 44 -8.63 -6.90 -5.30
CA GLN A 44 -8.06 -5.64 -4.83
C GLN A 44 -9.19 -4.69 -4.41
N HIS A 45 -9.02 -4.03 -3.26
CA HIS A 45 -10.00 -3.09 -2.69
C HIS A 45 -11.37 -3.72 -2.36
N ASP A 46 -11.40 -4.98 -1.91
CA ASP A 46 -12.63 -5.60 -1.37
C ASP A 46 -13.15 -4.81 -0.15
N THR A 47 -14.47 -4.69 -0.07
CA THR A 47 -15.26 -4.17 1.05
C THR A 47 -14.81 -4.65 2.43
N LYS A 48 -14.34 -5.90 2.56
CA LYS A 48 -13.85 -6.45 3.85
C LYS A 48 -12.64 -5.71 4.42
N THR A 49 -11.84 -5.11 3.54
CA THR A 49 -10.63 -4.36 3.91
C THR A 49 -10.89 -2.87 4.08
N ASN A 50 -12.10 -2.39 3.74
CA ASN A 50 -12.45 -0.99 3.88
C ASN A 50 -12.85 -0.66 5.34
N PRO A 51 -12.09 0.17 6.07
CA PRO A 51 -12.38 0.49 7.46
C PRO A 51 -13.57 1.45 7.63
N LEU A 52 -14.01 2.12 6.56
CA LEU A 52 -15.07 3.14 6.62
C LEU A 52 -16.48 2.54 6.71
N GLY A 53 -16.62 1.23 6.48
CA GLY A 53 -17.90 0.55 6.51
C GLY A 53 -18.69 0.67 5.20
N LYS A 54 -19.70 -0.18 5.06
CA LYS A 54 -20.49 -0.35 3.83
C LYS A 54 -21.40 0.85 3.51
N ASP A 55 -21.81 1.60 4.53
CA ASP A 55 -22.80 2.68 4.42
C ASP A 55 -22.13 4.06 4.29
N PHE A 56 -20.80 4.12 4.25
CA PHE A 56 -20.05 5.37 4.15
C PHE A 56 -19.99 5.89 2.72
N ASP A 57 -20.45 7.12 2.51
CA ASP A 57 -20.38 7.83 1.23
C ASP A 57 -19.41 9.03 1.33
N TYR A 58 -18.22 8.86 0.74
CA TYR A 58 -17.19 9.90 0.74
C TYR A 58 -17.65 11.20 0.06
N ARG A 59 -18.48 11.11 -0.98
CA ARG A 59 -18.96 12.30 -1.70
C ARG A 59 -19.94 13.09 -0.85
N GLU A 60 -20.80 12.42 -0.10
CA GLU A 60 -21.73 13.12 0.81
C GLU A 60 -21.01 13.74 2.00
N GLU A 61 -20.01 13.08 2.57
CA GLU A 61 -19.20 13.68 3.64
C GLU A 61 -18.36 14.86 3.15
N LEU A 62 -17.79 14.76 1.95
CA LEU A 62 -17.00 15.85 1.37
C LEU A 62 -17.83 17.13 1.13
N LYS A 63 -19.12 17.00 0.80
CA LYS A 63 -20.00 18.18 0.64
C LYS A 63 -20.22 18.94 1.95
N LYS A 64 -20.10 18.28 3.09
CA LYS A 64 -20.27 18.88 4.42
C LYS A 64 -18.99 19.57 4.91
N LEU A 65 -17.87 19.31 4.25
CA LEU A 65 -16.55 19.80 4.65
C LEU A 65 -16.44 21.32 4.44
N ASP A 66 -15.99 22.04 5.47
CA ASP A 66 -15.59 23.44 5.33
C ASP A 66 -14.22 23.55 4.66
N VAL A 67 -14.25 23.76 3.35
CA VAL A 67 -13.03 23.89 2.52
C VAL A 67 -12.26 25.16 2.86
N ALA A 68 -12.92 26.23 3.33
CA ALA A 68 -12.24 27.47 3.68
C ALA A 68 -11.44 27.31 4.97
N ALA A 69 -12.04 26.68 5.98
CA ALA A 69 -11.34 26.31 7.22
C ALA A 69 -10.16 25.37 6.93
N LEU A 70 -10.37 24.30 6.15
CA LEU A 70 -9.30 23.36 5.79
C LEU A 70 -8.10 24.05 5.12
N LYS A 71 -8.36 24.95 4.17
CA LYS A 71 -7.29 25.71 3.51
C LYS A 71 -6.54 26.60 4.49
N LYS A 72 -7.26 27.28 5.38
CA LYS A 72 -6.65 28.13 6.42
C LYS A 72 -5.74 27.31 7.33
N ASP A 73 -6.21 26.15 7.79
CA ASP A 73 -5.44 25.26 8.67
C ASP A 73 -4.19 24.74 7.97
N LEU A 74 -4.29 24.41 6.67
CA LEU A 74 -3.14 24.02 5.86
C LEU A 74 -2.10 25.14 5.73
N HIS A 75 -2.54 26.38 5.51
CA HIS A 75 -1.63 27.53 5.47
C HIS A 75 -0.94 27.78 6.81
N ALA A 76 -1.64 27.58 7.94
CA ALA A 76 -1.04 27.70 9.26
C ALA A 76 0.03 26.61 9.47
N LEU A 77 -0.29 25.36 9.09
CA LEU A 77 0.62 24.21 9.21
C LEU A 77 1.94 24.41 8.45
N MET A 78 1.92 25.10 7.31
CA MET A 78 3.14 25.40 6.52
C MET A 78 4.19 26.20 7.30
N THR A 79 3.80 26.88 8.39
CA THR A 79 4.69 27.70 9.22
C THR A 79 4.84 27.16 10.65
N ASP A 80 4.20 26.03 10.95
CA ASP A 80 4.22 25.40 12.26
C ASP A 80 5.26 24.26 12.29
N SER A 81 6.53 24.66 12.43
CA SER A 81 7.68 23.75 12.41
C SER A 81 7.57 22.69 13.51
N GLN A 82 7.84 21.44 13.16
CA GLN A 82 7.82 20.33 14.09
C GLN A 82 9.25 19.92 14.45
N ASP A 83 9.56 19.72 15.73
CA ASP A 83 10.93 19.42 16.18
C ASP A 83 11.52 18.15 15.55
N TRP A 84 10.66 17.18 15.22
CA TRP A 84 11.05 15.92 14.58
C TRP A 84 11.29 16.05 13.07
N TRP A 85 10.79 17.12 12.45
CA TRP A 85 11.06 17.48 11.06
C TRP A 85 10.93 18.99 10.87
N PRO A 86 12.01 19.75 11.17
CA PRO A 86 11.97 21.20 11.08
C PRO A 86 11.66 21.69 9.66
N ALA A 87 10.90 22.78 9.56
CA ALA A 87 10.51 23.40 8.30
C ALA A 87 11.70 24.01 7.52
#